data_AF-A0A7J4FWB7-F1
#
_entry.id   AF-A0A7J4FWB7-F1
#
_cell.length_a   1.000
_cell.length_b   1.000
_cell.length_c   1.000
_cell.angle_alpha   90.00
_cell.angle_beta   90.00
_cell.angle_gamma   90.00
#
_symmetry.space_group_name_H-M   'P 1'
#
loop_
_entity.id
_entity.type
_entity.pdbx_description
1 polymer ?
#
loop_
_entity_poly.entity_id
_entity_poly.type
_entity_poly.pdbx_seq_one_letter_code
_entity_poly.pdbx_strand_id
1 'polypeptide(L)'
;MRDLNYYQKQVGEYDKKYGWDKDKASHIVLHMTEELGEIARRILRNEGYKTEKFDKNELAQELTDIQYLILKLANKFDIDLNKEWREMWNRYKEKTSRL
;
A
#
# COMPACT_ATOMS: atom_id res chain seq x y z
N MET A 1 19.17 -5.51 -5.05
CA MET A 1 18.20 -4.43 -4.74
C MET A 1 16.93 -5.07 -4.23
N ARG A 2 16.27 -4.54 -3.20
CA ARG A 2 14.98 -5.06 -2.70
C ARG A 2 13.86 -4.62 -3.66
N ASP A 3 12.98 -5.53 -4.05
CA ASP A 3 11.83 -5.29 -4.94
C ASP A 3 10.50 -5.67 -4.25
N LEU A 4 9.38 -5.59 -4.97
CA LEU A 4 8.06 -5.89 -4.37
C LEU A 4 7.95 -7.35 -3.91
N ASN A 5 8.63 -8.30 -4.57
CA ASN A 5 8.62 -9.70 -4.15
C ASN A 5 9.36 -9.89 -2.82
N TYR A 6 10.45 -9.15 -2.60
CA TYR A 6 11.12 -9.11 -1.30
C TYR A 6 10.17 -8.63 -0.19
N TYR A 7 9.44 -7.52 -0.41
CA TYR A 7 8.52 -6.99 0.60
C TYR A 7 7.27 -7.86 0.80
N GLN A 8 6.71 -8.42 -0.27
CA GLN A 8 5.63 -9.41 -0.18
C GLN A 8 6.03 -10.60 0.70
N LYS A 9 7.25 -11.13 0.50
CA LYS A 9 7.79 -12.20 1.34
C LYS A 9 7.91 -11.79 2.80
N GLN A 10 8.46 -10.60 3.08
CA GLN A 10 8.56 -10.10 4.46
C GLN A 10 7.19 -9.98 5.15
N VAL A 11 6.20 -9.41 4.46
CA VAL A 11 4.82 -9.31 4.98
C VAL A 11 4.23 -10.70 5.22
N GLY A 12 4.37 -11.62 4.27
CA GLY A 12 3.85 -12.98 4.39
C GLY A 12 4.48 -13.77 5.54
N GLU A 13 5.78 -13.62 5.77
CA GLU A 13 6.48 -14.24 6.91
C GLU A 13 6.02 -13.66 8.25
N TYR A 14 5.85 -12.34 8.31
CA TYR A 14 5.37 -11.66 9.51
C TYR A 14 3.93 -12.08 9.84
N ASP A 15 3.04 -12.07 8.86
CA ASP A 15 1.63 -12.44 9.03
C ASP A 15 1.47 -13.87 9.51
N LYS A 16 2.21 -14.82 8.92
CA LYS A 16 2.21 -16.22 9.35
C LYS A 16 2.70 -16.37 10.79
N LYS A 17 3.73 -15.62 11.18
CA LYS A 17 4.28 -15.66 12.54
C LYS A 17 3.24 -15.27 13.59
N TYR A 18 2.37 -14.32 13.29
CA TYR A 18 1.33 -13.84 14.22
C TYR A 18 -0.07 -14.41 13.93
N GLY A 19 -0.21 -15.28 12.93
CA GLY A 19 -1.48 -15.91 12.53
C GLY A 19 -2.45 -14.98 11.79
N TRP A 20 -1.96 -13.85 11.29
CA TRP A 20 -2.73 -12.83 10.56
C TRP A 20 -2.91 -13.16 9.08
N ASP A 21 -2.27 -14.20 8.57
CA ASP A 21 -2.48 -14.74 7.22
C ASP A 21 -3.93 -15.25 7.02
N LYS A 22 -4.64 -15.49 8.13
CA LYS A 22 -6.04 -15.93 8.17
C LYS A 22 -7.05 -14.80 8.04
N ASP A 23 -6.63 -13.54 8.10
CA ASP A 23 -7.53 -12.38 8.03
C ASP A 23 -8.40 -12.42 6.78
N LYS A 24 -9.70 -12.15 6.90
CA LYS A 24 -10.61 -12.11 5.74
C LYS A 24 -10.24 -10.95 4.81
N ALA A 25 -10.38 -11.15 3.51
CA ALA A 25 -10.12 -10.08 2.52
C ALA A 25 -10.98 -8.83 2.78
N SER A 26 -12.23 -9.01 3.22
CA SER A 26 -13.12 -7.92 3.61
C SER A 26 -12.58 -7.09 4.77
N HIS A 27 -11.91 -7.70 5.75
CA HIS A 27 -11.30 -6.97 6.86
C HIS A 27 -10.05 -6.22 6.42
N ILE A 28 -9.23 -6.82 5.54
CA ILE A 28 -8.07 -6.14 4.97
C ILE A 28 -8.51 -4.89 4.19
N VAL A 29 -9.54 -4.99 3.35
CA VAL A 29 -10.09 -3.84 2.59
C VAL A 29 -10.73 -2.80 3.51
N LEU A 30 -11.39 -3.22 4.59
CA LEU A 30 -11.90 -2.30 5.60
C LEU A 30 -10.76 -1.48 6.21
N HIS A 31 -9.69 -2.12 6.67
CA HIS A 31 -8.52 -1.41 7.19
C HIS A 31 -7.86 -0.52 6.14
N MET A 32 -7.79 -0.95 4.87
CA MET A 32 -7.28 -0.09 3.80
C MET A 32 -8.11 1.19 3.64
N THR A 33 -9.42 1.11 3.88
CA THR A 33 -10.32 2.27 3.83
C THR A 33 -10.07 3.21 5.01
N GLU A 34 -9.79 2.66 6.19
CA GLU A 34 -9.39 3.43 7.37
C GLU A 34 -8.08 4.18 7.10
N GLU A 35 -7.01 3.49 6.66
CA GLU A 35 -5.72 4.11 6.32
C GLU A 35 -5.86 5.17 5.23
N LEU A 36 -6.70 4.94 4.22
CA LEU A 36 -6.97 5.92 3.16
C LEU A 36 -7.67 7.17 3.71
N GLY A 37 -8.63 7.00 4.62
CA GLY A 37 -9.31 8.11 5.30
C GLY A 37 -8.35 8.91 6.17
N GLU A 38 -7.42 8.21 6.83
CA GLU A 38 -6.36 8.84 7.59
C GLU A 38 -5.40 9.62 6.65
N ILE A 39 -4.89 9.04 5.56
CA ILE A 39 -4.11 9.78 4.53
C ILE A 39 -4.85 11.04 4.08
N ALA A 40 -6.13 10.93 3.73
CA ALA A 40 -6.94 12.06 3.30
C ALA A 40 -6.99 13.16 4.39
N ARG A 41 -7.14 12.80 5.66
CA ARG A 41 -7.11 13.76 6.77
C ARG A 41 -5.76 14.50 6.86
N ARG A 42 -4.61 13.84 6.63
CA ARG A 42 -3.28 14.50 6.68
C ARG A 42 -3.12 15.46 5.50
N ILE A 43 -3.60 15.09 4.31
CA ILE A 43 -3.60 15.97 3.13
C ILE A 43 -4.47 17.21 3.38
N LEU A 44 -5.67 17.06 3.93
CA LEU A 44 -6.54 18.19 4.26
C LEU A 44 -5.92 19.16 5.29
N ARG A 45 -5.12 18.65 6.24
CA ARG A 45 -4.29 19.49 7.14
C ARG A 45 -3.23 20.26 6.36
N ASN A 46 -2.51 19.59 5.46
CA ASN A 46 -1.48 20.21 4.62
C ASN A 46 -2.04 21.31 3.70
N GLU A 47 -3.27 21.12 3.21
CA GLU A 47 -3.97 22.07 2.35
C GLU A 47 -4.70 23.19 3.11
N GLY A 48 -4.66 23.18 4.45
CA GLY A 48 -5.25 24.24 5.29
C GLY A 48 -6.78 24.12 5.49
N TYR A 49 -7.40 23.01 5.09
CA TYR A 49 -8.82 22.73 5.36
C TYR A 49 -9.08 22.25 6.80
N LYS A 50 -8.03 21.94 7.55
CA LYS A 50 -8.06 21.53 8.95
C LYS A 50 -7.11 22.40 9.77
N THR A 51 -7.48 22.68 11.01
CA THR A 51 -6.74 23.59 11.91
C THR A 51 -5.52 22.92 12.54
N GLU A 52 -5.50 21.58 12.62
CA GLU A 52 -4.34 20.85 13.10
C GLU A 52 -3.16 21.01 12.12
N LYS A 53 -1.95 21.12 12.67
CA LYS A 53 -0.73 21.26 11.89
C LYS A 53 -0.45 19.96 11.11
N PHE A 54 -0.05 20.11 9.84
CA PHE A 54 0.47 18.99 9.07
C PHE A 54 1.79 18.46 9.65
N ASP A 55 1.87 17.13 9.76
CA ASP A 55 3.11 16.41 10.03
C ASP A 55 3.37 15.40 8.90
N LYS A 56 4.52 15.53 8.26
CA LYS A 56 4.97 14.62 7.19
C LYS A 56 5.23 13.21 7.71
N ASN A 57 5.62 13.06 8.98
CA ASN A 57 5.89 11.75 9.57
C ASN A 57 4.59 10.97 9.75
N GLU A 58 3.50 11.62 10.17
CA GLU A 58 2.16 11.00 10.21
C GLU A 58 1.76 10.52 8.82
N LEU A 59 1.88 11.38 7.80
CA LEU A 59 1.56 10.97 6.42
C LEU A 59 2.42 9.79 5.95
N ALA A 60 3.71 9.77 6.29
CA ALA A 60 4.59 8.66 5.95
C ALA A 60 4.20 7.35 6.63
N GLN A 61 3.69 7.40 7.86
CA GLN A 61 3.17 6.23 8.57
C GLN A 61 1.94 5.68 7.86
N GLU A 62 0.90 6.48 7.61
CA GLU A 62 -0.32 5.98 6.95
C GLU A 62 -0.04 5.45 5.53
N LEU A 63 0.88 6.08 4.79
CA LEU A 63 1.32 5.58 3.48
C LEU A 63 2.03 4.23 3.57
N THR A 64 2.74 3.99 4.67
CA THR A 64 3.40 2.71 4.94
C THR A 64 2.38 1.65 5.35
N ASP A 65 1.40 2.02 6.18
CA ASP A 65 0.35 1.12 6.67
C ASP A 65 -0.56 0.66 5.53
N ILE A 66 -1.01 1.58 4.66
CA ILE A 66 -1.77 1.20 3.47
C ILE A 66 -0.93 0.35 2.51
N GLN A 67 0.37 0.61 2.38
CA GLN A 67 1.27 -0.20 1.55
C GLN A 67 1.43 -1.62 2.11
N TYR A 68 1.53 -1.78 3.43
CA TYR A 68 1.53 -3.09 4.08
C TYR A 68 0.24 -3.86 3.78
N LEU A 69 -0.93 -3.21 3.87
CA LEU A 69 -2.22 -3.84 3.58
C LEU A 69 -2.37 -4.23 2.10
N ILE A 70 -1.83 -3.43 1.16
CA ILE A 70 -1.78 -3.79 -0.27
C ILE A 70 -0.96 -5.08 -0.48
N LEU A 71 0.23 -5.17 0.12
CA LEU A 71 1.09 -6.36 0.01
C LEU A 71 0.41 -7.58 0.66
N LYS A 72 -0.23 -7.40 1.82
CA LYS A 72 -0.99 -8.43 2.52
C LYS A 72 -2.14 -8.94 1.67
N LEU A 73 -2.91 -8.05 1.04
CA LEU A 73 -4.01 -8.42 0.17
C LEU A 73 -3.52 -9.19 -1.07
N ALA A 74 -2.43 -8.74 -1.69
CA ALA A 74 -1.81 -9.45 -2.81
C ALA A 74 -1.37 -10.87 -2.42
N ASN A 75 -0.70 -11.02 -1.27
CA ASN A 75 -0.32 -12.32 -0.74
C ASN A 75 -1.53 -13.24 -0.50
N LYS A 76 -2.63 -12.68 0.00
CA LYS A 76 -3.86 -13.45 0.26
C LYS A 76 -4.47 -14.08 -0.99
N PHE A 77 -4.27 -13.45 -2.14
CA PHE A 77 -4.78 -13.90 -3.44
C PHE A 77 -3.69 -14.44 -4.37
N ASP A 78 -2.48 -14.68 -3.85
CA ASP A 78 -1.34 -15.19 -4.62
C ASP A 78 -0.99 -14.34 -5.86
N ILE A 79 -1.04 -13.00 -5.69
CA ILE A 79 -0.71 -12.03 -6.75
C ILE A 79 0.76 -11.63 -6.65
N ASP A 80 1.52 -11.75 -7.73
CA ASP A 80 2.90 -11.23 -7.85
C ASP A 80 2.88 -9.74 -8.25
N LEU A 81 2.96 -8.84 -7.27
CA LEU A 81 2.93 -7.40 -7.51
C LEU A 81 4.18 -6.89 -8.23
N ASN A 82 5.33 -7.56 -8.10
CA ASN A 82 6.53 -7.16 -8.82
C ASN A 82 6.38 -7.37 -10.32
N LYS A 83 5.76 -8.49 -10.72
CA LYS A 83 5.39 -8.77 -12.10
C LYS A 83 4.39 -7.73 -12.61
N GLU A 84 3.29 -7.52 -11.90
CA GLU A 84 2.25 -6.54 -12.29
C GLU A 84 2.82 -5.12 -12.43
N TRP A 85 3.72 -4.73 -11.52
CA TRP A 85 4.41 -3.45 -11.57
C TRP A 85 5.28 -3.30 -12.82
N ARG A 86 6.06 -4.33 -13.16
CA ARG A 86 6.90 -4.34 -14.37
C ARG A 86 6.05 -4.25 -15.64
N GLU A 87 4.96 -5.00 -15.71
CA GLU A 87 4.04 -4.96 -16.84
C GLU A 87 3.38 -3.59 -17.00
N MET A 88 2.91 -2.98 -15.90
CA MET A 88 2.39 -1.61 -15.91
C MET A 88 3.42 -0.62 -16.46
N TRP A 89 4.67 -0.72 -16.02
CA TRP A 89 5.72 0.20 -16.44
C TRP A 89 6.08 0.05 -17.92
N ASN A 90 6.08 -1.18 -18.45
CA ASN A 90 6.27 -1.43 -19.88
C ASN A 90 5.15 -0.78 -20.70
N ARG A 91 3.88 -0.93 -20.28
CA ARG A 91 2.74 -0.26 -20.93
C ARG A 91 2.88 1.25 -20.92
N TYR A 92 3.40 1.84 -19.84
CA TYR A 92 3.62 3.30 -19.78
C TYR A 92 4.69 3.77 -20.74
N LYS A 93 5.81 3.04 -20.85
CA LYS A 93 6.88 3.36 -21.81
C LYS A 93 6.39 3.31 -23.25
N GLU A 94 5.59 2.32 -23.61
CA GLU A 94 5.01 2.21 -24.96
C GLU A 94 4.03 3.34 -25.27
N LYS A 95 3.27 3.81 -24.28
CA LYS A 95 2.35 4.95 -24.45
C LYS A 95 3.12 6.25 -24.63
N THR A 96 4.13 6.49 -23.81
CA THR A 96 4.91 7.74 -23.87
C THR A 96 5.84 7.80 -25.07
N SER A 97 6.32 6.68 -25.58
CA SER A 97 7.13 6.65 -26.82
C SER A 97 6.32 6.92 -28.09
N ARG A 98 4.98 6.97 -28.00
CA ARG A 98 4.06 7.32 -29.10
C ARG A 98 3.62 8.79 -29.07
N LEU A 99 4.05 9.54 -28.04
CA LEU A 99 3.87 10.99 -27.93
C LEU A 99 5.11 11.69 -28.49
#